data_AF-A0A918FTJ4-F1
#
_entry.id   AF-A0A918FTJ4-F1
#
_cell.length_a   1.000
_cell.length_b   1.000
_cell.length_c   1.000
_cell.angle_alpha   90.00
_cell.angle_beta   90.00
_cell.angle_gamma   90.00
#
_symmetry.space_group_name_H-M   'P 1'
#
loop_
_entity.id
_entity.type
_entity.pdbx_description
1 polymer ?
#
loop_
_entity_poly.entity_id
_entity_poly.type
_entity_poly.pdbx_seq_one_letter_code
_entity_poly.pdbx_strand_id
1 'polypeptide(L)'
;MSQAGPTATLATMADANEAPWSLTHSEVGSRLEELRERRDLTQGATVELLMRERSIRTNVSTLSKIENGRQKTLPSDLVEGLLDLYGAEPETRRYVLGLLSVDTTPAGRRRRPALWRRHAALLGPMKFEGYLQLERRASRIRNYQPHLTPGLVQTDLYARHAIASMRPELSAADVRGLVDVRMDRQQQVFGGSPLREFQALLEQGALRRKVGDEEVRHGQLERLLRVSQEEKIEIRVLPDSIGSHPGLAGPFVLMGFDEASRDVVWCELAKRSVYFDQPDDVAYYDEVFTDLWKRALSPADTRVLIEEMIKEK
;
A
#
# COMPACT_ATOMS: atom_id res chain seq x y z
N MET A 1 37.42 -25.95 -23.19
CA MET A 1 37.15 -25.58 -21.79
C MET A 1 35.90 -24.73 -21.77
N SER A 2 34.81 -25.35 -21.34
CA SER A 2 33.48 -24.78 -21.20
C SER A 2 33.39 -24.08 -19.84
N GLN A 3 32.94 -22.83 -19.81
CA GLN A 3 32.30 -22.25 -18.63
C GLN A 3 31.07 -21.47 -19.08
N ALA A 4 29.92 -22.13 -19.01
CA ALA A 4 28.63 -21.50 -19.00
C ALA A 4 28.43 -20.89 -17.60
N GLY A 5 28.34 -19.56 -17.52
CA GLY A 5 27.87 -18.86 -16.33
C GLY A 5 26.36 -19.10 -16.12
N PRO A 6 25.86 -19.00 -14.87
CA PRO A 6 24.46 -19.26 -14.58
C PRO A 6 23.59 -18.16 -15.18
N THR A 7 22.76 -18.54 -16.15
CA THR A 7 21.69 -17.71 -16.69
C THR A 7 20.63 -17.55 -15.60
N ALA A 8 20.78 -16.51 -14.76
CA ALA A 8 19.70 -16.05 -13.90
C ALA A 8 18.50 -15.75 -14.80
N THR A 9 17.42 -16.52 -14.61
CA THR A 9 16.19 -16.36 -15.38
C THR A 9 15.58 -15.04 -14.95
N LEU A 10 15.71 -14.03 -15.81
CA LEU A 10 14.97 -12.77 -15.73
C LEU A 10 13.48 -13.11 -15.69
N ALA A 11 12.90 -13.17 -14.50
CA ALA A 11 11.46 -13.03 -14.35
C ALA A 11 11.10 -11.70 -15.03
N THR A 12 10.28 -11.77 -16.08
CA THR A 12 9.88 -10.62 -16.87
C THR A 12 9.32 -9.52 -15.96
N MET A 13 9.90 -8.31 -16.03
CA MET A 13 9.46 -7.08 -15.32
C MET A 13 7.98 -6.71 -15.52
N ALA A 14 7.24 -7.47 -16.33
CA ALA A 14 5.80 -7.34 -16.51
C ALA A 14 5.00 -7.74 -15.25
N ASP A 15 5.46 -8.72 -14.47
CA ASP A 15 4.73 -9.23 -13.29
C ASP A 15 4.96 -8.40 -12.01
N ALA A 16 6.03 -7.60 -11.95
CA ALA A 16 6.37 -6.73 -10.82
C ALA A 16 5.50 -5.45 -10.74
N ASN A 17 4.50 -5.33 -11.62
CA ASN A 17 3.79 -4.07 -11.89
C ASN A 17 2.27 -4.17 -11.63
N GLU A 18 1.84 -5.21 -10.91
CA GLU A 18 0.46 -5.40 -10.53
C GLU A 18 0.35 -5.35 -9.02
N ALA A 19 -0.59 -4.51 -8.53
CA ALA A 19 -1.04 -4.63 -7.15
C ALA A 19 -1.45 -6.09 -6.92
N PRO A 20 -1.15 -6.68 -5.75
CA PRO A 20 -1.66 -8.00 -5.45
C PRO A 20 -3.17 -8.04 -5.69
N TRP A 21 -3.65 -9.07 -6.39
CA TRP A 21 -4.99 -9.06 -6.99
C TRP A 21 -6.08 -8.80 -5.93
N SER A 22 -5.86 -9.34 -4.74
CA SER A 22 -6.44 -8.82 -3.51
C SER A 22 -5.50 -9.10 -2.36
N LEU A 23 -5.50 -8.24 -1.33
CA LEU A 23 -4.83 -8.52 -0.06
C LEU A 23 -5.23 -9.88 0.51
N THR A 24 -6.48 -10.29 0.31
CA THR A 24 -6.99 -11.59 0.72
C THR A 24 -6.30 -12.73 -0.05
N HIS A 25 -6.03 -12.56 -1.35
CA HIS A 25 -5.31 -13.55 -2.13
C HIS A 25 -3.83 -13.61 -1.76
N SER A 26 -3.21 -12.47 -1.45
CA SER A 26 -1.84 -12.42 -0.89
C SER A 26 -1.76 -13.07 0.48
N GLU A 27 -2.75 -12.84 1.34
CA GLU A 27 -2.88 -13.47 2.65
C GLU A 27 -3.01 -14.99 2.52
N VAL A 28 -3.94 -15.45 1.68
CA VAL A 28 -4.12 -16.88 1.39
C VAL A 28 -2.83 -17.46 0.80
N GLY A 29 -2.20 -16.77 -0.15
CA GLY A 29 -0.94 -17.18 -0.76
C GLY A 29 0.19 -17.33 0.25
N SER A 30 0.41 -16.32 1.10
CA SER A 30 1.46 -16.31 2.12
C SER A 30 1.24 -17.42 3.15
N ARG A 31 -0.01 -17.64 3.60
CA ARG A 31 -0.33 -18.74 4.52
C ARG A 31 -0.11 -20.11 3.88
N LEU A 32 -0.44 -20.28 2.60
CA LEU A 32 -0.20 -21.52 1.88
C LEU A 32 1.30 -21.78 1.69
N GLU A 33 2.08 -20.73 1.39
CA GLU A 33 3.53 -20.81 1.28
C GLU A 33 4.18 -21.19 2.63
N GLU A 34 3.83 -20.52 3.73
CA GLU A 34 4.29 -20.85 5.09
C GLU A 34 4.02 -22.32 5.45
N LEU A 35 2.81 -22.81 5.14
CA LEU A 35 2.42 -24.18 5.40
C LEU A 35 3.18 -25.18 4.51
N ARG A 36 3.47 -24.82 3.26
CA ARG A 36 4.29 -25.62 2.33
C ARG A 36 5.72 -25.73 2.85
N GLU A 37 6.33 -24.62 3.25
CA GLU A 37 7.70 -24.57 3.76
C GLU A 37 7.86 -25.34 5.06
N ARG A 38 6.90 -25.25 5.98
CA ARG A 38 6.84 -26.08 7.19
C ARG A 38 6.82 -27.58 6.93
N ARG A 39 6.43 -27.99 5.72
CA ARG A 39 6.40 -29.39 5.27
C ARG A 39 7.60 -29.76 4.41
N ASP A 40 8.55 -28.84 4.23
CA ASP A 40 9.73 -28.99 3.37
C ASP A 40 9.37 -29.39 1.93
N LEU A 41 8.21 -28.95 1.44
CA LEU A 41 7.73 -29.28 0.10
C LEU A 41 8.14 -28.21 -0.90
N THR A 42 8.64 -28.64 -2.06
CA THR A 42 8.78 -27.75 -3.22
C THR A 42 7.43 -27.54 -3.90
N GLN A 43 7.29 -26.47 -4.68
CA GLN A 43 6.09 -26.26 -5.50
C GLN A 43 5.88 -27.40 -6.50
N GLY A 44 6.96 -27.96 -7.08
CA GLY A 44 6.89 -29.11 -7.97
C GLY A 44 6.32 -30.36 -7.29
N ALA A 45 6.90 -30.72 -6.14
CA ALA A 45 6.42 -31.86 -5.35
C ALA A 45 4.96 -31.68 -4.90
N THR A 46 4.58 -30.47 -4.50
CA THR A 46 3.18 -30.15 -4.14
C THR A 46 2.22 -30.45 -5.29
N VAL A 47 2.53 -29.99 -6.50
CA VAL A 47 1.69 -30.19 -7.69
C VAL A 47 1.53 -31.68 -8.01
N GLU A 48 2.61 -32.46 -7.92
CA GLU A 48 2.57 -33.91 -8.12
C GLU A 48 1.69 -34.61 -7.08
N LEU A 49 1.81 -34.25 -5.80
CA LEU A 49 1.01 -34.81 -4.71
C LEU A 49 -0.47 -34.46 -4.86
N LEU A 50 -0.81 -33.22 -5.22
CA LEU A 50 -2.20 -32.81 -5.49
C LEU A 50 -2.83 -33.62 -6.63
N MET A 51 -2.09 -33.86 -7.70
CA MET A 51 -2.58 -34.68 -8.81
C MET A 51 -2.77 -36.14 -8.38
N ARG A 52 -1.78 -36.71 -7.68
CA ARG A 52 -1.77 -38.14 -7.30
C ARG A 52 -2.79 -38.48 -6.21
N GLU A 53 -2.88 -37.64 -5.18
CA GLU A 53 -3.61 -37.97 -3.94
C GLU A 53 -4.99 -37.31 -3.87
N ARG A 54 -5.20 -36.24 -4.62
CA ARG A 54 -6.47 -35.47 -4.61
C ARG A 54 -7.13 -35.39 -5.99
N SER A 55 -6.50 -35.88 -7.06
CA SER A 55 -6.98 -35.74 -8.45
C SER A 55 -7.22 -34.29 -8.89
N ILE A 56 -6.53 -33.33 -8.25
CA ILE A 56 -6.64 -31.89 -8.57
C ILE A 56 -5.59 -31.55 -9.62
N ARG A 57 -6.03 -31.10 -10.80
CA ARG A 57 -5.14 -30.70 -11.90
C ARG A 57 -4.72 -29.24 -11.73
N THR A 58 -3.43 -29.00 -11.55
CA THR A 58 -2.83 -27.66 -11.49
C THR A 58 -1.41 -27.69 -12.09
N ASN A 59 -0.66 -26.60 -12.02
CA ASN A 59 0.74 -26.56 -12.44
C ASN A 59 1.56 -25.64 -11.54
N VAL A 60 2.90 -25.74 -11.61
CA VAL A 60 3.83 -24.97 -10.77
C VAL A 60 3.63 -23.46 -10.97
N SER A 61 3.37 -23.00 -12.21
CA SER A 61 3.09 -21.58 -12.47
C SER A 61 1.83 -21.09 -11.75
N THR A 62 0.78 -21.92 -11.70
CA THR A 62 -0.47 -21.60 -11.00
C THR A 62 -0.25 -21.55 -9.50
N LEU A 63 0.44 -22.54 -8.93
CA LEU A 63 0.79 -22.56 -7.51
C LEU A 63 1.65 -21.36 -7.13
N SER A 64 2.68 -21.04 -7.93
CA SER A 64 3.51 -19.86 -7.74
C SER A 64 2.70 -18.56 -7.77
N LYS A 65 1.76 -18.41 -8.70
CA LYS A 65 0.86 -17.23 -8.75
C LYS A 65 -0.07 -17.16 -7.54
N ILE A 66 -0.52 -18.29 -7.01
CA ILE A 66 -1.34 -18.35 -5.80
C ILE A 66 -0.53 -17.91 -4.58
N GLU A 67 0.64 -18.51 -4.36
CA GLU A 67 1.53 -18.20 -3.23
C GLU A 67 1.93 -16.72 -3.23
N ASN A 68 2.18 -16.14 -4.41
CA ASN A 68 2.47 -14.72 -4.56
C ASN A 68 1.23 -13.79 -4.57
N GLY A 69 0.01 -14.29 -4.35
CA GLY A 69 -1.22 -13.47 -4.35
C GLY A 69 -1.60 -12.85 -5.71
N ARG A 70 -0.95 -13.27 -6.80
CA ARG A 70 -1.16 -12.77 -8.18
C ARG A 70 -2.24 -13.52 -8.93
N GLN A 71 -2.73 -14.63 -8.39
CA GLN A 71 -3.77 -15.42 -9.03
C GLN A 71 -5.14 -14.73 -8.93
N LYS A 72 -5.80 -14.51 -10.07
CA LYS A 72 -7.09 -13.82 -10.16
C LYS A 72 -8.25 -14.55 -9.48
N THR A 73 -8.24 -15.87 -9.53
CA THR A 73 -9.28 -16.74 -8.98
C THR A 73 -8.62 -17.81 -8.13
N LEU A 74 -9.07 -17.96 -6.90
CA LEU A 74 -8.65 -19.04 -6.00
C LEU A 74 -9.77 -20.08 -5.96
N PRO A 75 -9.67 -21.18 -6.73
CA PRO A 75 -10.65 -22.25 -6.67
C PRO A 75 -10.65 -22.87 -5.27
N SER A 76 -11.82 -22.99 -4.65
CA SER A 76 -11.95 -23.49 -3.28
C SER A 76 -11.43 -24.93 -3.15
N ASP A 77 -11.68 -25.77 -4.15
CA ASP A 77 -11.19 -27.15 -4.23
C ASP A 77 -9.66 -27.22 -4.21
N LEU A 78 -8.98 -26.34 -4.96
CA LEU A 78 -7.53 -26.27 -4.98
C LEU A 78 -6.98 -25.79 -3.62
N VAL A 79 -7.56 -24.76 -3.01
CA VAL A 79 -7.09 -24.24 -1.72
C VAL A 79 -7.35 -25.24 -0.60
N GLU A 80 -8.53 -25.88 -0.56
CA GLU A 80 -8.83 -26.94 0.39
C GLU A 80 -7.87 -28.13 0.25
N GLY A 81 -7.58 -28.53 -0.99
CA GLY A 81 -6.60 -29.59 -1.28
C GLY A 81 -5.19 -29.25 -0.81
N LEU A 82 -4.75 -27.99 -0.99
CA LEU A 82 -3.46 -27.49 -0.48
C LEU A 82 -3.43 -27.50 1.06
N LEU A 83 -4.47 -27.00 1.72
CA LEU A 83 -4.57 -26.99 3.18
C LEU A 83 -4.56 -28.41 3.76
N ASP A 84 -5.23 -29.35 3.10
CA ASP A 84 -5.20 -30.77 3.48
C ASP A 84 -3.80 -31.37 3.32
N LEU A 85 -3.16 -31.13 2.17
CA LEU A 85 -1.83 -31.64 1.85
C LEU A 85 -0.78 -31.13 2.84
N TYR A 86 -0.87 -29.85 3.20
CA TYR A 86 0.03 -29.25 4.18
C TYR A 86 -0.34 -29.59 5.63
N GLY A 87 -1.52 -30.20 5.85
CA GLY A 87 -2.09 -30.50 7.16
C GLY A 87 -2.22 -29.26 8.04
N ALA A 88 -2.88 -28.24 7.49
CA ALA A 88 -3.20 -27.02 8.22
C ALA A 88 -4.02 -27.33 9.48
N GLU A 89 -3.68 -26.67 10.59
CA GLU A 89 -4.44 -26.76 11.83
C GLU A 89 -5.89 -26.23 11.65
N PRO A 90 -6.86 -26.72 12.44
CA PRO A 90 -8.28 -26.35 12.28
C PRO A 90 -8.54 -24.83 12.31
N GLU A 91 -7.79 -24.08 13.13
CA GLU A 91 -7.87 -22.63 13.24
C GLU A 91 -7.39 -21.95 11.94
N THR A 92 -6.19 -22.28 11.49
CA THR A 92 -5.59 -21.77 10.24
C THR A 92 -6.45 -22.13 9.03
N ARG A 93 -6.98 -23.37 8.97
CA ARG A 93 -7.88 -23.81 7.92
C ARG A 93 -9.15 -22.94 7.88
N ARG A 94 -9.81 -22.77 9.04
CA ARG A 94 -11.02 -21.94 9.13
C ARG A 94 -10.75 -20.50 8.73
N TYR A 95 -9.61 -19.96 9.13
CA TYR A 95 -9.19 -18.61 8.75
C TYR A 95 -9.00 -18.47 7.24
N VAL A 96 -8.17 -19.32 6.61
CA VAL A 96 -7.90 -19.28 5.16
C VAL A 96 -9.19 -19.48 4.34
N LEU A 97 -10.05 -20.44 4.71
CA LEU A 97 -11.32 -20.64 4.02
C LEU A 97 -12.31 -19.49 4.28
N GLY A 98 -12.28 -18.90 5.47
CA GLY A 98 -13.01 -17.68 5.80
C GLY A 98 -12.66 -16.53 4.85
N LEU A 99 -11.37 -16.33 4.59
CA LEU A 99 -10.88 -15.33 3.64
C LEU A 99 -11.43 -15.55 2.21
N LEU A 100 -11.47 -16.80 1.74
CA LEU A 100 -12.08 -17.12 0.44
C LEU A 100 -13.58 -16.83 0.41
N SER A 101 -14.30 -17.11 1.51
CA SER A 101 -15.74 -16.90 1.60
C SER A 101 -16.15 -15.42 1.60
N VAL A 102 -15.26 -14.55 2.09
CA VAL A 102 -15.48 -13.10 2.12
C VAL A 102 -15.35 -12.48 0.72
N ASP A 103 -14.46 -12.99 -0.14
CA ASP A 103 -14.20 -12.39 -1.46
C ASP A 103 -14.85 -13.09 -2.67
N THR A 104 -15.39 -14.31 -2.51
CA THR A 104 -15.94 -15.09 -3.65
C THR A 104 -17.45 -14.99 -3.87
N THR A 105 -18.22 -14.41 -2.94
CA THR A 105 -19.64 -14.13 -3.21
C THR A 105 -19.79 -12.84 -4.02
N PRO A 106 -20.69 -12.78 -5.03
CA PRO A 106 -21.07 -11.51 -5.66
C PRO A 106 -21.56 -10.45 -4.64
N ALA A 107 -22.02 -10.89 -3.46
CA ALA A 107 -22.40 -10.07 -2.31
C ALA A 107 -21.23 -9.69 -1.37
N GLY A 108 -20.10 -10.40 -1.45
CA GLY A 108 -18.93 -10.28 -0.57
C GLY A 108 -17.89 -9.23 -1.01
N ARG A 109 -17.97 -8.72 -2.25
CA ARG A 109 -17.35 -7.42 -2.56
C ARG A 109 -17.93 -6.40 -1.60
N ARG A 110 -17.21 -6.04 -0.52
CA ARG A 110 -17.52 -4.83 0.26
C ARG A 110 -17.77 -3.74 -0.77
N ARG A 111 -19.03 -3.31 -0.91
CA ARG A 111 -19.43 -2.43 -2.01
C ARG A 111 -18.48 -1.26 -1.96
N ARG A 112 -17.70 -1.08 -3.04
CA ARG A 112 -16.83 0.08 -3.22
C ARG A 112 -17.62 1.31 -2.75
N PRO A 113 -17.02 2.21 -1.94
CA PRO A 113 -17.64 3.47 -1.59
C PRO A 113 -18.26 4.11 -2.82
N ALA A 114 -19.44 4.70 -2.65
CA ALA A 114 -20.23 5.18 -3.78
C ALA A 114 -19.44 6.15 -4.67
N LEU A 115 -18.59 6.98 -4.05
CA LEU A 115 -17.71 7.93 -4.74
C LEU A 115 -16.63 7.23 -5.57
N TRP A 116 -16.03 6.14 -5.07
CA TRP A 116 -15.01 5.41 -5.82
C TRP A 116 -15.61 4.76 -7.07
N ARG A 117 -16.83 4.20 -6.95
CA ARG A 117 -17.54 3.64 -8.11
C ARG A 117 -17.86 4.72 -9.14
N ARG A 118 -18.34 5.88 -8.68
CA ARG A 118 -18.69 7.00 -9.56
C ARG A 118 -17.49 7.53 -10.33
N HIS A 119 -16.29 7.47 -9.75
CA HIS A 119 -15.07 8.03 -10.32
C HIS A 119 -14.02 6.98 -10.74
N ALA A 120 -14.40 5.71 -10.89
CA ALA A 120 -13.49 4.61 -11.21
C ALA A 120 -12.65 4.85 -12.48
N ALA A 121 -13.22 5.49 -13.50
CA ALA A 121 -12.52 5.85 -14.74
C ALA A 121 -11.34 6.82 -14.51
N LEU A 122 -11.44 7.70 -13.50
CA LEU A 122 -10.37 8.64 -13.14
C LEU A 122 -9.26 7.97 -12.30
N LEU A 123 -9.60 6.92 -11.56
CA LEU A 123 -8.67 6.14 -10.71
C LEU A 123 -7.93 5.03 -11.48
N GLY A 124 -8.51 4.59 -12.60
CA GLY A 124 -8.01 3.51 -13.44
C GLY A 124 -6.57 3.68 -13.96
N PRO A 125 -6.17 4.85 -14.51
CA PRO A 125 -4.85 5.02 -15.12
C PRO A 125 -3.68 4.76 -14.17
N MET A 126 -3.84 5.01 -12.86
CA MET A 126 -2.79 4.78 -11.86
C MET A 126 -2.97 3.47 -11.08
N LYS A 127 -3.97 2.64 -11.43
CA LYS A 127 -4.41 1.48 -10.64
C LYS A 127 -4.62 1.84 -9.15
N PHE A 128 -5.09 3.08 -8.89
CA PHE A 128 -5.19 3.63 -7.54
C PHE A 128 -6.22 2.89 -6.67
N GLU A 129 -7.16 2.17 -7.29
CA GLU A 129 -8.12 1.34 -6.58
C GLU A 129 -7.46 0.27 -5.69
N GLY A 130 -6.36 -0.33 -6.13
CA GLY A 130 -5.63 -1.33 -5.34
C GLY A 130 -5.05 -0.72 -4.07
N TYR A 131 -4.37 0.42 -4.22
CA TYR A 131 -3.86 1.24 -3.12
C TYR A 131 -4.97 1.58 -2.11
N LEU A 132 -6.14 2.02 -2.59
CA LEU A 132 -7.25 2.39 -1.70
C LEU A 132 -7.79 1.21 -0.87
N GLN A 133 -7.75 -0.01 -1.41
CA GLN A 133 -8.13 -1.22 -0.67
C GLN A 133 -7.07 -1.60 0.37
N LEU A 134 -5.78 -1.47 0.00
CA LEU A 134 -4.65 -1.69 0.91
C LEU A 134 -4.70 -0.70 2.07
N GLU A 135 -4.81 0.61 1.78
CA GLU A 135 -4.83 1.68 2.76
C GLU A 135 -5.97 1.50 3.79
N ARG A 136 -7.14 1.05 3.37
CA ARG A 136 -8.27 0.78 4.27
C ARG A 136 -8.11 -0.43 5.19
N ARG A 137 -7.22 -1.35 4.84
CA ARG A 137 -6.95 -2.57 5.61
C ARG A 137 -5.68 -2.46 6.44
N ALA A 138 -4.86 -1.43 6.20
CA ALA A 138 -3.64 -1.21 6.92
C ALA A 138 -3.92 -0.87 8.38
N SER A 139 -3.23 -1.55 9.29
CA SER A 139 -3.20 -1.21 10.72
C SER A 139 -2.11 -0.18 11.04
N ARG A 140 -1.08 -0.11 10.20
CA ARG A 140 0.01 0.86 10.26
C ARG A 140 0.26 1.47 8.88
N ILE A 141 0.43 2.79 8.81
CA ILE A 141 0.79 3.47 7.56
C ILE A 141 1.94 4.43 7.83
N ARG A 142 3.06 4.23 7.12
CA ARG A 142 4.22 5.12 7.10
C ARG A 142 4.29 5.78 5.73
N ASN A 143 4.02 7.08 5.66
CA ASN A 143 4.02 7.83 4.41
C ASN A 143 5.13 8.86 4.39
N TYR A 144 6.13 8.63 3.53
CA TYR A 144 7.14 9.61 3.20
C TYR A 144 6.76 10.42 1.95
N GLN A 145 6.74 11.74 2.08
CA GLN A 145 6.42 12.68 1.00
C GLN A 145 7.40 13.87 0.96
N PRO A 146 8.34 13.90 0.01
CA PRO A 146 9.31 14.99 -0.12
C PRO A 146 8.76 16.22 -0.85
N HIS A 147 7.69 16.05 -1.64
CA HIS A 147 7.23 17.08 -2.58
C HIS A 147 5.89 17.70 -2.23
N LEU A 148 4.99 16.99 -1.57
CA LEU A 148 3.66 17.49 -1.24
C LEU A 148 3.27 17.02 0.16
N THR A 149 2.23 17.61 0.72
CA THR A 149 1.63 17.07 1.94
C THR A 149 0.96 15.72 1.66
N PRO A 150 1.13 14.68 2.51
CA PRO A 150 0.43 13.40 2.37
C PRO A 150 -1.08 13.57 2.18
N GLY A 151 -1.64 12.90 1.17
CA GLY A 151 -3.05 13.05 0.80
C GLY A 151 -4.05 12.68 1.88
N LEU A 152 -3.63 11.98 2.94
CA LEU A 152 -4.47 11.68 4.11
C LEU A 152 -4.63 12.88 5.05
N VAL A 153 -3.70 13.83 5.05
CA VAL A 153 -3.76 15.03 5.93
C VAL A 153 -3.94 16.33 5.14
N GLN A 154 -4.29 16.23 3.85
CA GLN A 154 -4.59 17.39 3.01
C GLN A 154 -5.94 18.02 3.36
N THR A 155 -6.06 19.34 3.23
CA THR A 155 -7.36 20.03 3.10
C THR A 155 -7.97 19.78 1.72
N ASP A 156 -9.26 20.03 1.58
CA ASP A 156 -9.97 19.95 0.29
C ASP A 156 -9.42 20.98 -0.72
N LEU A 157 -9.13 22.21 -0.25
CA LEU A 157 -8.53 23.27 -1.07
C LEU A 157 -7.13 22.88 -1.54
N TYR A 158 -6.25 22.41 -0.65
CA TYR A 158 -4.92 21.95 -1.04
C TYR A 158 -5.00 20.78 -2.01
N ALA A 159 -5.88 19.80 -1.73
CA ALA A 159 -6.09 18.66 -2.61
C ALA A 159 -6.55 19.09 -4.01
N ARG A 160 -7.48 20.04 -4.10
CA ARG A 160 -7.98 20.59 -5.37
C ARG A 160 -6.86 21.20 -6.20
N HIS A 161 -6.03 22.04 -5.60
CA HIS A 161 -4.91 22.68 -6.29
C HIS A 161 -3.84 21.67 -6.69
N ALA A 162 -3.45 20.77 -5.79
CA ALA A 162 -2.47 19.73 -6.08
C ALA A 162 -2.91 18.83 -7.25
N ILE A 163 -4.16 18.36 -7.24
CA ILE A 163 -4.71 17.51 -8.31
C ILE A 163 -4.72 18.27 -9.65
N ALA A 164 -5.24 19.49 -9.67
CA ALA A 164 -5.34 20.29 -10.88
C ALA A 164 -3.96 20.60 -11.49
N SER A 165 -2.95 20.89 -10.66
CA SER A 165 -1.59 21.18 -11.12
C SER A 165 -0.84 19.94 -11.61
N MET A 166 -1.04 18.78 -10.98
CA MET A 166 -0.37 17.54 -11.39
C MET A 166 -1.03 16.86 -12.60
N ARG A 167 -2.31 17.15 -12.85
CA ARG A 167 -3.12 16.53 -13.91
C ARG A 167 -3.87 17.61 -14.70
N PRO A 168 -3.14 18.47 -15.45
CA PRO A 168 -3.71 19.62 -16.14
C PRO A 168 -4.71 19.25 -17.25
N GLU A 169 -4.73 17.98 -17.68
CA GLU A 169 -5.69 17.46 -18.64
C GLU A 169 -7.10 17.20 -18.07
N LEU A 170 -7.26 17.23 -16.74
CA LEU A 170 -8.55 16.97 -16.09
C LEU A 170 -9.48 18.17 -16.17
N SER A 171 -10.78 17.91 -16.39
CA SER A 171 -11.79 18.95 -16.27
C SER A 171 -11.98 19.38 -14.82
N ALA A 172 -12.51 20.60 -14.60
CA ALA A 172 -12.83 21.06 -13.24
C ALA A 172 -13.83 20.15 -12.51
N ALA A 173 -14.70 19.44 -13.24
CA ALA A 173 -15.62 18.47 -12.67
C ALA A 173 -14.90 17.19 -12.21
N ASP A 174 -13.94 16.71 -12.99
CA ASP A 174 -13.13 15.54 -12.63
C ASP A 174 -12.24 15.83 -11.41
N VAL A 175 -11.64 17.02 -11.36
CA VAL A 175 -10.87 17.48 -10.19
C VAL A 175 -11.74 17.45 -8.94
N ARG A 176 -12.96 18.01 -8.99
CA ARG A 176 -13.91 17.94 -7.85
C ARG A 176 -14.22 16.50 -7.44
N GLY A 177 -14.47 15.63 -8.41
CA GLY A 177 -14.70 14.20 -8.13
C GLY A 177 -13.53 13.51 -7.43
N LEU A 178 -12.29 13.82 -7.82
CA LEU A 178 -11.09 13.29 -7.16
C LEU A 178 -10.87 13.88 -5.77
N VAL A 179 -11.22 15.15 -5.55
CA VAL A 179 -11.20 15.77 -4.22
C VAL A 179 -12.22 15.08 -3.31
N ASP A 180 -13.45 14.86 -3.78
CA ASP A 180 -14.49 14.15 -3.02
C ASP A 180 -14.02 12.74 -2.63
N VAL A 181 -13.43 12.00 -3.57
CA VAL A 181 -12.84 10.68 -3.31
C VAL A 181 -11.73 10.77 -2.25
N ARG A 182 -10.87 11.79 -2.31
CA ARG A 182 -9.77 11.95 -1.33
C ARG A 182 -10.30 12.28 0.06
N MET A 183 -11.31 13.14 0.17
CA MET A 183 -11.90 13.52 1.47
C MET A 183 -12.67 12.34 2.09
N ASP A 184 -13.46 11.62 1.29
CA ASP A 184 -14.13 10.39 1.73
C ASP A 184 -13.12 9.33 2.20
N ARG A 185 -12.02 9.16 1.46
CA ARG A 185 -10.92 8.28 1.84
C ARG A 185 -10.32 8.65 3.21
N GLN A 186 -10.07 9.94 3.47
CA GLN A 186 -9.56 10.38 4.78
C GLN A 186 -10.49 9.99 5.92
N GLN A 187 -11.80 10.24 5.74
CA GLN A 187 -12.80 9.90 6.75
C GLN A 187 -12.84 8.38 7.01
N GLN A 188 -12.78 7.57 5.96
CA GLN A 188 -12.81 6.11 6.09
C GLN A 188 -11.55 5.56 6.76
N VAL A 189 -10.37 6.12 6.46
CA VAL A 189 -9.09 5.65 7.00
C VAL A 189 -8.95 6.03 8.48
N PHE A 190 -9.22 7.28 8.85
CA PHE A 190 -9.08 7.72 10.25
C PHE A 190 -10.27 7.38 11.14
N GLY A 191 -11.49 7.35 10.60
CA GLY A 191 -12.71 6.99 11.34
C GLY A 191 -12.98 5.48 11.40
N GLY A 192 -12.17 4.67 10.73
CA GLY A 192 -12.34 3.21 10.64
C GLY A 192 -11.45 2.40 11.58
N SER A 193 -11.68 1.09 11.55
CA SER A 193 -10.75 0.04 11.99
C SER A 193 -10.27 -0.68 10.72
N PRO A 194 -8.96 -0.97 10.53
CA PRO A 194 -8.01 -1.34 11.58
C PRO A 194 -6.87 -0.34 11.89
N LEU A 195 -6.86 0.86 11.29
CA LEU A 195 -5.74 1.80 11.46
C LEU A 195 -5.51 2.18 12.95
N ARG A 196 -4.30 1.92 13.42
CA ARG A 196 -3.81 2.26 14.77
C ARG A 196 -2.75 3.34 14.75
N GLU A 197 -1.89 3.36 13.73
CA GLU A 197 -0.80 4.31 13.64
C GLU A 197 -0.64 4.81 12.20
N PHE A 198 -0.59 6.13 12.05
CA PHE A 198 -0.24 6.84 10.83
C PHE A 198 0.95 7.76 11.10
N GLN A 199 2.06 7.47 10.44
CA GLN A 199 3.31 8.23 10.50
C GLN A 199 3.50 8.97 9.19
N ALA A 200 3.40 10.30 9.23
CA ALA A 200 3.66 11.17 8.10
C ALA A 200 5.05 11.79 8.24
N LEU A 201 5.91 11.52 7.26
CA LEU A 201 7.22 12.12 7.16
C LEU A 201 7.27 13.06 5.94
N LEU A 202 7.42 14.35 6.21
CA LEU A 202 7.50 15.38 5.16
C LEU A 202 8.90 15.96 5.10
N GLU A 203 9.34 16.39 3.93
CA GLU A 203 10.46 17.35 3.87
C GLU A 203 9.96 18.77 4.15
N GLN A 204 10.79 19.61 4.77
CA GLN A 204 10.48 21.02 5.01
C GLN A 204 10.15 21.76 3.70
N GLY A 205 10.79 21.39 2.59
CA GLY A 205 10.46 21.90 1.26
C GLY A 205 9.02 21.62 0.82
N ALA A 206 8.37 20.54 1.27
CA ALA A 206 6.97 20.25 1.00
C ALA A 206 6.02 21.26 1.65
N LEU A 207 6.38 21.76 2.84
CA LEU A 207 5.60 22.77 3.58
C LEU A 207 5.74 24.18 2.99
N ARG A 208 6.88 24.48 2.37
CA ARG A 208 7.12 25.76 1.67
C ARG A 208 6.54 25.82 0.26
N ARG A 209 6.26 24.66 -0.34
CA ARG A 209 5.80 24.60 -1.73
C ARG A 209 4.46 25.29 -1.88
N LYS A 210 4.40 26.28 -2.77
CA LYS A 210 3.18 27.03 -3.08
C LYS A 210 2.23 26.17 -3.90
N VAL A 211 1.34 25.46 -3.21
CA VAL A 211 0.20 24.75 -3.80
C VAL A 211 -1.02 25.63 -3.61
N GLY A 212 -1.55 26.15 -4.72
CA GLY A 212 -2.53 27.23 -4.64
C GLY A 212 -1.87 28.55 -4.25
N ASP A 213 -2.63 29.39 -3.57
CA ASP A 213 -2.14 30.66 -3.01
C ASP A 213 -1.70 30.51 -1.55
N GLU A 214 -1.36 31.65 -0.94
CA GLU A 214 -0.89 31.71 0.44
C GLU A 214 -1.97 31.28 1.45
N GLU A 215 -3.24 31.54 1.17
CA GLU A 215 -4.36 31.12 2.01
C GLU A 215 -4.50 29.59 2.01
N VAL A 216 -4.35 28.95 0.85
CA VAL A 216 -4.34 27.49 0.73
C VAL A 216 -3.16 26.87 1.48
N ARG A 217 -1.95 27.45 1.37
CA ARG A 217 -0.77 27.00 2.10
C ARG A 217 -0.99 27.11 3.61
N HIS A 218 -1.44 28.27 4.07
CA HIS A 218 -1.69 28.52 5.48
C HIS A 218 -2.74 27.56 6.05
N GLY A 219 -3.89 27.40 5.39
CA GLY A 219 -4.93 26.46 5.81
C GLY A 219 -4.44 25.01 5.86
N GLN A 220 -3.51 24.63 4.98
CA GLN A 220 -2.86 23.31 5.03
C GLN A 220 -1.93 23.16 6.24
N LEU A 221 -1.13 24.18 6.57
CA LEU A 221 -0.27 24.16 7.76
C LEU A 221 -1.08 24.07 9.05
N GLU A 222 -2.17 24.85 9.16
CA GLU A 222 -3.08 24.73 10.30
C GLU A 222 -3.71 23.35 10.40
N ARG A 223 -4.08 22.74 9.27
CA ARG A 223 -4.60 21.36 9.24
C ARG A 223 -3.58 20.39 9.81
N LEU A 224 -2.30 20.51 9.44
CA LEU A 224 -1.23 19.67 9.96
C LEU A 224 -1.06 19.83 11.47
N LEU A 225 -1.07 21.05 12.00
CA LEU A 225 -1.05 21.29 13.44
C LEU A 225 -2.23 20.61 14.15
N ARG A 226 -3.45 20.79 13.63
CA ARG A 226 -4.66 20.20 14.22
C ARG A 226 -4.57 18.67 14.26
N VAL A 227 -4.24 18.01 13.15
CA VAL A 227 -4.21 16.54 13.11
C VAL A 227 -3.01 15.95 13.84
N SER A 228 -1.91 16.69 14.01
CA SER A 228 -0.75 16.24 14.78
C SER A 228 -1.01 16.08 16.29
N GLN A 229 -2.21 16.48 16.76
CA GLN A 229 -2.67 16.28 18.13
C GLN A 229 -3.50 15.00 18.30
N GLU A 230 -3.87 14.34 17.20
CA GLU A 230 -4.64 13.09 17.24
C GLU A 230 -3.74 11.92 17.64
N GLU A 231 -4.21 11.06 18.54
CA GLU A 231 -3.41 9.97 19.13
C GLU A 231 -2.78 9.02 18.09
N LYS A 232 -3.50 8.76 16.99
CA LYS A 232 -3.06 7.85 15.94
C LYS A 232 -2.12 8.49 14.92
N ILE A 233 -1.88 9.80 14.97
CA ILE A 233 -1.20 10.55 13.92
C ILE A 233 0.09 11.16 14.46
N GLU A 234 1.22 10.71 13.92
CA GLU A 234 2.52 11.33 14.18
C GLU A 234 3.04 11.98 12.90
N ILE A 235 3.33 13.29 12.98
CA ILE A 235 3.86 14.06 11.87
C ILE A 235 5.27 14.52 12.24
N ARG A 236 6.22 14.23 11.36
CA ARG A 236 7.60 14.72 11.46
C ARG A 236 8.05 15.39 10.18
N VAL A 237 8.96 16.35 10.34
CA VAL A 237 9.56 17.09 9.23
C VAL A 237 11.06 16.83 9.17
N LEU A 238 11.56 16.42 8.01
CA LEU A 238 12.99 16.43 7.70
C LEU A 238 13.42 17.88 7.43
N PRO A 239 14.35 18.43 8.23
CA PRO A 239 14.83 19.79 8.04
C PRO A 239 15.74 19.87 6.81
N ASP A 240 15.87 21.05 6.20
CA ASP A 240 16.73 21.22 5.01
C ASP A 240 18.22 20.91 5.25
N SER A 241 18.66 20.95 6.51
CA SER A 241 20.04 20.65 6.92
C SER A 241 20.42 19.17 6.78
N ILE A 242 19.44 18.30 6.48
CA ILE A 242 19.62 16.85 6.42
C ILE A 242 20.57 16.37 5.30
N GLY A 243 20.75 17.18 4.24
CA GLY A 243 21.59 16.84 3.09
C GLY A 243 21.05 15.66 2.28
N SER A 244 21.91 15.01 1.49
CA SER A 244 21.51 13.87 0.66
C SER A 244 21.10 12.65 1.50
N HIS A 245 20.06 11.93 1.05
CA HIS A 245 19.58 10.72 1.70
C HIS A 245 18.85 9.78 0.72
N PRO A 246 18.65 8.49 1.09
CA PRO A 246 18.00 7.52 0.19
C PRO A 246 16.59 7.92 -0.25
N GLY A 247 15.84 8.65 0.59
CA GLY A 247 14.51 9.19 0.24
C GLY A 247 14.47 10.13 -0.98
N LEU A 248 15.61 10.61 -1.46
CA LEU A 248 15.67 11.41 -2.70
C LEU A 248 15.24 10.60 -3.94
N ALA A 249 15.17 9.27 -3.84
CA ALA A 249 14.64 8.41 -4.91
C ALA A 249 13.15 8.64 -5.20
N GLY A 250 12.38 9.19 -4.24
CA GLY A 250 10.98 9.54 -4.43
C GLY A 250 10.07 9.21 -3.24
N PRO A 251 8.77 9.59 -3.33
CA PRO A 251 7.79 9.29 -2.30
C PRO A 251 7.44 7.80 -2.25
N PHE A 252 7.13 7.32 -1.04
CA PHE A 252 6.60 5.98 -0.85
C PHE A 252 5.65 5.90 0.36
N VAL A 253 4.81 4.88 0.36
CA VAL A 253 3.89 4.53 1.45
C VAL A 253 4.14 3.09 1.84
N LEU A 254 4.60 2.84 3.06
CA LEU A 254 4.69 1.50 3.64
C LEU A 254 3.42 1.23 4.46
N MET A 255 2.68 0.19 4.09
CA MET A 255 1.44 -0.23 4.74
C MET A 255 1.66 -1.56 5.43
N GLY A 256 1.43 -1.58 6.74
CA GLY A 256 1.45 -2.79 7.55
C GLY A 256 0.07 -3.26 7.95
N PHE A 257 -0.08 -4.56 8.14
CA PHE A 257 -1.36 -5.24 8.32
C PHE A 257 -1.34 -6.12 9.58
N ASP A 258 -2.51 -6.38 10.15
CA ASP A 258 -2.65 -7.32 11.26
C ASP A 258 -2.80 -8.75 10.74
N GLU A 259 -1.91 -9.63 11.19
CA GLU A 259 -1.81 -11.08 10.90
C GLU A 259 -1.65 -11.45 9.41
N ALA A 260 -0.53 -12.14 9.11
CA ALA A 260 -0.05 -12.77 7.86
C ALA A 260 -0.04 -12.02 6.53
N SER A 261 -0.55 -10.81 6.48
CA SER A 261 -0.47 -10.03 5.26
C SER A 261 0.89 -9.39 5.24
N ARG A 262 1.71 -9.74 4.23
CA ARG A 262 3.01 -9.09 4.01
C ARG A 262 2.79 -7.58 3.95
N ASP A 263 3.63 -6.82 4.66
CA ASP A 263 3.67 -5.37 4.53
C ASP A 263 3.91 -5.02 3.05
N VAL A 264 3.29 -3.94 2.58
CA VAL A 264 3.37 -3.53 1.17
C VAL A 264 3.89 -2.12 1.08
N VAL A 265 4.90 -1.92 0.23
CA VAL A 265 5.35 -0.59 -0.16
C VAL A 265 4.66 -0.22 -1.46
N TRP A 266 4.14 1.00 -1.50
CA TRP A 266 3.59 1.60 -2.70
C TRP A 266 4.42 2.83 -3.08
N CYS A 267 4.89 2.86 -4.32
CA CYS A 267 5.62 3.99 -4.89
C CYS A 267 4.82 4.60 -6.05
N GLU A 268 4.58 5.91 -5.98
CA GLU A 268 3.89 6.66 -7.04
C GLU A 268 4.87 7.09 -8.13
N LEU A 269 4.54 6.82 -9.38
CA LEU A 269 5.23 7.35 -10.56
C LEU A 269 4.25 8.20 -11.39
N ALA A 270 4.76 9.00 -12.32
CA ALA A 270 3.97 9.97 -13.07
C ALA A 270 2.74 9.39 -13.83
N LYS A 271 2.77 8.12 -14.24
CA LYS A 271 1.68 7.46 -15.00
C LYS A 271 1.22 6.12 -14.43
N ARG A 272 1.86 5.62 -13.37
CA ARG A 272 1.59 4.31 -12.79
C ARG A 272 2.07 4.29 -11.35
N SER A 273 1.75 3.23 -10.64
CA SER A 273 2.36 2.95 -9.35
C SER A 273 3.01 1.57 -9.35
N VAL A 274 3.99 1.39 -8.48
CA VAL A 274 4.67 0.11 -8.25
C VAL A 274 4.37 -0.34 -6.83
N TYR A 275 4.18 -1.64 -6.67
CA TYR A 275 3.98 -2.29 -5.36
C TYR A 275 5.14 -3.23 -5.10
N PHE A 276 5.74 -3.13 -3.93
CA PHE A 276 6.74 -4.08 -3.45
C PHE A 276 6.18 -4.81 -2.24
N ASP A 277 6.13 -6.13 -2.33
CA ASP A 277 5.58 -7.04 -1.32
C ASP A 277 6.54 -8.20 -0.99
N GLN A 278 7.74 -8.18 -1.59
CA GLN A 278 8.80 -9.14 -1.28
C GLN A 278 9.51 -8.72 0.01
N PRO A 279 9.86 -9.67 0.90
CA PRO A 279 10.47 -9.36 2.19
C PRO A 279 11.68 -8.43 2.11
N ASP A 280 12.60 -8.68 1.17
CA ASP A 280 13.82 -7.88 1.01
C ASP A 280 13.53 -6.44 0.54
N ASP A 281 12.60 -6.27 -0.39
CA ASP A 281 12.19 -4.94 -0.86
C ASP A 281 11.53 -4.15 0.27
N VAL A 282 10.61 -4.78 1.00
CA VAL A 282 9.89 -4.16 2.12
C VAL A 282 10.86 -3.78 3.25
N ALA A 283 11.79 -4.68 3.59
CA ALA A 283 12.81 -4.42 4.60
C ALA A 283 13.68 -3.22 4.22
N TYR A 284 14.10 -3.12 2.95
CA TYR A 284 14.85 -1.96 2.46
C TYR A 284 14.11 -0.64 2.68
N TYR A 285 12.82 -0.55 2.30
CA TYR A 285 12.05 0.68 2.50
C TYR A 285 11.76 0.98 3.97
N ASP A 286 11.61 -0.05 4.81
CA ASP A 286 11.46 0.12 6.25
C ASP A 286 12.74 0.69 6.90
N GLU A 287 13.91 0.20 6.49
CA GLU A 287 15.21 0.73 6.90
C GLU A 287 15.37 2.19 6.47
N VAL A 288 15.05 2.51 5.21
CA VAL A 288 15.08 3.89 4.69
C VAL A 288 14.16 4.78 5.50
N PHE A 289 12.90 4.37 5.73
CA PHE A 289 11.96 5.18 6.52
C PHE A 289 12.48 5.38 7.94
N THR A 290 12.99 4.33 8.58
CA THR A 290 13.51 4.37 9.95
C THR A 290 14.72 5.29 10.08
N ASP A 291 15.65 5.31 9.12
CA ASP A 291 16.76 6.26 9.10
C ASP A 291 16.26 7.71 9.01
N LEU A 292 15.40 7.99 8.04
CA LEU A 292 14.85 9.33 7.85
C LEU A 292 14.07 9.78 9.08
N TRP A 293 13.25 8.91 9.67
CA TRP A 293 12.45 9.19 10.85
C TRP A 293 13.29 9.60 12.08
N LYS A 294 14.48 9.00 12.23
CA LYS A 294 15.44 9.35 13.30
C LYS A 294 16.09 10.73 13.09
N ARG A 295 16.26 11.13 11.83
CA ARG A 295 16.88 12.41 11.43
C ARG A 295 15.87 13.55 11.32
N ALA A 296 14.59 13.23 11.34
CA ALA A 296 13.50 14.19 11.35
C ALA A 296 13.42 14.93 12.68
N LEU A 297 12.85 16.13 12.64
CA LEU A 297 12.47 16.87 13.83
C LEU A 297 11.52 16.03 14.69
N SER A 298 11.60 16.19 16.01
CA SER A 298 10.64 15.59 16.92
C SER A 298 9.22 16.09 16.61
N PRO A 299 8.15 15.39 17.05
CA PRO A 299 6.79 15.88 16.87
C PRO A 299 6.57 17.28 17.49
N ALA A 300 7.24 17.58 18.60
CA ALA A 300 7.18 18.90 19.23
C ALA A 300 7.86 19.97 18.39
N ASP A 301 9.09 19.74 17.94
CA ASP A 301 9.85 20.69 17.12
C ASP A 301 9.21 20.87 15.73
N THR A 302 8.59 19.81 15.20
CA THR A 302 7.79 19.87 13.97
C THR A 302 6.62 20.85 14.12
N ARG A 303 5.91 20.83 15.25
CA ARG A 303 4.82 21.79 15.51
C ARG A 303 5.35 23.21 15.64
N VAL A 304 6.46 23.42 16.35
CA VAL A 304 7.10 24.75 16.46
C VAL A 304 7.46 25.29 15.08
N LEU A 305 8.11 24.47 14.25
CA LEU A 305 8.43 24.85 12.87
C LEU A 305 7.19 25.24 12.07
N ILE A 306 6.11 24.45 12.15
CA ILE A 306 4.87 24.76 11.41
C ILE A 306 4.24 26.07 11.94
N GLU A 307 4.23 26.29 13.26
CA GLU A 307 3.73 27.53 13.86
C GLU A 307 4.55 28.76 13.44
N GLU A 308 5.86 28.63 13.29
CA GLU A 308 6.72 29.68 12.75
C GLU A 308 6.40 29.97 11.27
N MET A 309 6.29 28.93 10.45
CA MET A 309 5.95 29.06 9.03
C MET A 309 4.56 29.67 8.76
N ILE A 310 3.65 29.58 9.73
CA ILE A 310 2.33 30.23 9.71
C ILE A 310 2.44 31.74 10.00
N LYS A 311 3.38 32.14 10.86
CA LYS A 311 3.60 33.56 11.21
C LYS A 311 4.35 34.32 10.11
N GLU A 312 5.13 33.61 9.31
CA GLU A 312 5.81 34.13 8.13
C GLU A 312 4.80 34.48 7.03
N LYS A 313 4.76 35.75 6.62
CA LYS A 313 3.87 36.29 5.58
C LYS A 313 4.43 36.12 4.17
#